data_AF-A0A1G4IJB5-F1
#
_entry.id   AF-A0A1G4IJB5-F1
#
_cell.length_a   1.000
_cell.length_b   1.000
_cell.length_c   1.000
_cell.angle_alpha   90.00
_cell.angle_beta   90.00
_cell.angle_gamma   90.00
#
_symmetry.space_group_name_H-M   'P 1'
#
loop_
_entity.id
_entity.type
_entity.pdbx_description
1 polymer ?
#
loop_
_entity_poly.entity_id
_entity_poly.type
_entity_poly.pdbx_seq_one_letter_code
_entity_poly.pdbx_strand_id
1 'polypeptide(L)'
;MNRCNPISLISVLLLCCNACLAQTNWVNSTELHFKLPPKALRVTSLADWNNQNRVGFIGTWEDRASLVWYCSKEGGDDLYSVCWESAEFSEPIVSTIVADLNRDGVLDILVQGEGGSLFFIDGNNRSLTPAAIETGGPLNYDSTIPQISIVNVDGTCGLSDIAFVDTNGSLIVLSATTETSKDGMCRGEGLPTFEPEEFVTGEKGVREVVPLSIISDDIDGDCVADLLYMVHTISTNIVEVYAFFPRTARHELLLTLSDANRYGFPSTADINGDGAPDLIFPLCRTEGELKVFGNCSAFNGVAVFQNNLQGSTSCRGSSCCTGHPYGFLKDPSSIFLLQDNANCGIDVSADFPLFIPNSRESPLILRAGDCDRDGYVDLLVPSTRGPLLIQSAANPNGTFLGCTPVDDALTDHSKKQSLPFGSATAFFATISGKGQLDIVLTYHGSEVVPLTLYVSHTPSLEQNYFLTGSALNGVGTGDPWGLYQPSAVHRFGWNDITMKKRWAYGSQMSRSQGHALQSPQLFFGLGRTFSYVQEYTVGILFRKDALYHRWSANLVPNSHVFTWMQPLASADRWRLQLYLAFATYKELLLIVLGTVLVSVGLLIALLRWRELRQDQRELKLR
;
A
#
# COMPACT_ATOMS: atom_id res chain seq x y z
N MET A 1 -60.29 -32.02 -14.74
CA MET A 1 -59.18 -31.90 -13.77
C MET A 1 -57.99 -32.63 -14.33
N ASN A 2 -56.99 -31.91 -14.85
CA ASN A 2 -55.63 -32.43 -14.99
C ASN A 2 -54.69 -31.21 -14.98
N ARG A 3 -53.67 -31.34 -14.13
CA ARG A 3 -52.76 -30.29 -13.67
C ARG A 3 -51.82 -29.85 -14.79
N CYS A 4 -51.73 -28.54 -15.06
CA CYS A 4 -50.58 -27.96 -15.74
C CYS A 4 -49.42 -27.84 -14.73
N ASN A 5 -48.28 -28.39 -15.11
CA ASN A 5 -47.06 -28.48 -14.32
C ASN A 5 -46.21 -27.20 -14.53
N PRO A 6 -45.85 -26.42 -13.50
CA PRO A 6 -45.07 -25.20 -13.66
C PRO A 6 -43.57 -25.53 -13.56
N ILE A 7 -43.03 -26.24 -14.56
CA ILE A 7 -41.58 -26.59 -14.56
C ILE A 7 -40.85 -26.11 -15.83
N SER A 8 -41.52 -25.46 -16.78
CA SER A 8 -40.89 -25.06 -18.05
C SER A 8 -40.70 -23.55 -18.25
N LEU A 9 -40.81 -22.72 -17.20
CA LEU A 9 -40.55 -21.27 -17.30
C LEU A 9 -39.36 -20.75 -16.49
N ILE A 10 -38.65 -21.61 -15.75
CA ILE A 10 -37.50 -21.19 -14.92
C ILE A 10 -36.14 -21.42 -15.63
N SER A 11 -36.11 -22.14 -16.75
CA SER A 11 -34.85 -22.54 -17.42
C SER A 11 -34.33 -21.56 -18.48
N VAL A 12 -34.97 -20.40 -18.68
CA VAL A 12 -34.56 -19.41 -19.70
C VAL A 12 -34.08 -18.08 -19.09
N LEU A 13 -34.15 -17.92 -17.76
CA LEU A 13 -33.63 -16.72 -17.06
C LEU A 13 -32.26 -16.91 -16.39
N LEU A 14 -31.59 -18.05 -16.61
CA LEU A 14 -30.34 -18.44 -15.92
C LEU A 14 -29.09 -18.43 -16.82
N LEU A 15 -29.14 -17.80 -18.00
CA LEU A 15 -28.04 -17.79 -18.97
C LEU A 15 -27.49 -16.39 -19.33
N CYS A 16 -27.88 -15.34 -18.60
CA CYS A 16 -27.28 -14.00 -18.72
C CYS A 16 -26.98 -13.38 -17.33
N CYS A 17 -26.35 -14.14 -16.44
CA CYS A 17 -25.56 -13.54 -15.36
C CYS A 17 -24.09 -13.51 -15.77
N ASN A 18 -23.80 -12.84 -16.89
CA ASN A 18 -22.60 -12.00 -16.88
C ASN A 18 -22.95 -10.91 -15.87
N ALA A 19 -22.39 -11.00 -14.67
CA ALA A 19 -22.34 -9.83 -13.82
C ALA A 19 -21.71 -8.73 -14.68
N CYS A 20 -22.50 -7.77 -15.15
CA CYS A 20 -21.94 -6.50 -15.56
C CYS A 20 -21.20 -6.01 -14.31
N LEU A 21 -19.87 -6.16 -14.30
CA LEU A 21 -19.01 -5.36 -13.45
C LEU A 21 -19.53 -3.93 -13.63
N ALA A 22 -20.00 -3.32 -12.55
CA ALA A 22 -20.47 -1.95 -12.61
C ALA A 22 -19.31 -1.13 -13.17
N GLN A 23 -19.46 -0.60 -14.38
CA GLN A 23 -18.36 0.04 -15.09
C GLN A 23 -17.92 1.25 -14.26
N THR A 24 -16.74 1.14 -13.65
CA THR A 24 -16.13 2.25 -12.91
C THR A 24 -15.86 3.37 -13.90
N ASN A 25 -16.47 4.52 -13.67
CA ASN A 25 -16.18 5.72 -14.46
C ASN A 25 -15.12 6.55 -13.74
N TRP A 26 -13.97 6.76 -14.36
CA TRP A 26 -12.90 7.57 -13.82
C TRP A 26 -12.91 8.96 -14.46
N VAL A 27 -12.84 10.00 -13.64
CA VAL A 27 -12.91 11.39 -14.10
C VAL A 27 -11.64 12.11 -13.70
N ASN A 28 -10.97 12.72 -14.69
CA ASN A 28 -9.85 13.62 -14.42
C ASN A 28 -10.35 14.82 -13.60
N SER A 29 -9.92 14.90 -12.35
CA SER A 29 -10.37 15.88 -11.36
C SER A 29 -9.20 16.70 -10.82
N THR A 30 -8.09 16.77 -11.56
CA THR A 30 -6.85 17.41 -11.12
C THR A 30 -7.08 18.85 -10.65
N GLU A 31 -7.73 19.68 -11.45
CA GLU A 31 -7.97 21.11 -11.14
C GLU A 31 -8.92 21.32 -9.95
N LEU A 32 -9.73 20.32 -9.59
CA LEU A 32 -10.64 20.36 -8.44
C LEU A 32 -9.92 20.06 -7.12
N HIS A 33 -8.79 19.35 -7.18
CA HIS A 33 -8.09 18.85 -5.99
C HIS A 33 -6.67 19.42 -5.83
N PHE A 34 -6.05 19.91 -6.90
CA PHE A 34 -4.69 20.45 -6.88
C PHE A 34 -4.69 21.89 -7.36
N LYS A 35 -4.06 22.78 -6.56
CA LYS A 35 -3.61 24.06 -7.12
C LYS A 35 -2.51 23.76 -8.14
N LEU A 36 -2.55 24.44 -9.28
CA LEU A 36 -1.51 24.33 -10.31
C LEU A 36 -0.13 24.60 -9.67
N PRO A 37 0.77 23.61 -9.68
CA PRO A 37 2.09 23.79 -9.09
C PRO A 37 2.92 24.75 -9.94
N PRO A 38 3.86 25.50 -9.34
CA PRO A 38 4.69 26.48 -10.06
C PRO A 38 5.64 25.83 -11.08
N LYS A 39 6.00 24.57 -10.87
CA LYS A 39 6.80 23.69 -11.75
C LYS A 39 6.19 22.29 -11.74
N ALA A 40 6.58 21.41 -12.66
CA ALA A 40 6.13 20.02 -12.61
C ALA A 40 6.65 19.32 -11.35
N LEU A 41 5.75 18.64 -10.63
CA LEU A 41 6.03 17.91 -9.42
C LEU A 41 6.29 16.42 -9.74
N ARG A 42 7.47 15.94 -9.36
CA ARG A 42 7.86 14.52 -9.43
C ARG A 42 7.66 13.88 -8.06
N VAL A 43 6.61 13.10 -7.89
CA VAL A 43 6.27 12.52 -6.58
C VAL A 43 7.12 11.28 -6.35
N THR A 44 7.86 11.26 -5.23
CA THR A 44 8.77 10.16 -4.90
C THR A 44 8.28 9.32 -3.72
N SER A 45 7.50 9.90 -2.81
CA SER A 45 6.90 9.22 -1.66
C SER A 45 5.60 9.90 -1.19
N LEU A 46 4.83 9.19 -0.35
CA LEU A 46 3.58 9.66 0.24
C LEU A 46 3.69 9.66 1.77
N ALA A 47 3.20 10.72 2.43
CA ALA A 47 3.23 10.79 3.89
C ALA A 47 2.23 11.79 4.48
N ASP A 48 1.68 11.45 5.65
CA ASP A 48 0.97 12.37 6.54
C ASP A 48 1.98 13.11 7.44
N TRP A 49 2.82 13.96 6.81
CA TRP A 49 4.02 14.52 7.45
C TRP A 49 3.71 15.55 8.56
N ASN A 50 2.53 16.16 8.57
CA ASN A 50 2.06 17.01 9.67
C ASN A 50 1.15 16.29 10.65
N ASN A 51 0.94 14.98 10.47
CA ASN A 51 0.23 14.17 11.42
C ASN A 51 -1.21 14.69 11.64
N GLN A 52 -1.95 14.86 10.55
CA GLN A 52 -3.34 15.37 10.52
C GLN A 52 -4.32 14.39 9.86
N ASN A 53 -3.94 13.12 9.72
CA ASN A 53 -4.70 12.09 8.99
C ASN A 53 -4.97 12.48 7.53
N ARG A 54 -4.03 13.19 6.90
CA ARG A 54 -4.10 13.62 5.50
C ARG A 54 -2.77 13.32 4.81
N VAL A 55 -2.78 12.33 3.92
CA VAL A 55 -1.58 11.94 3.16
C VAL A 55 -1.25 13.03 2.16
N GLY A 56 -0.05 13.60 2.26
CA GLY A 56 0.53 14.51 1.27
C GLY A 56 1.52 13.82 0.35
N PHE A 57 1.99 14.57 -0.64
CA PHE A 57 2.93 14.13 -1.66
C PHE A 57 4.30 14.75 -1.39
N ILE A 58 5.32 13.91 -1.23
CA ILE A 58 6.71 14.34 -1.14
C ILE A 58 7.36 14.07 -2.49
N GLY A 59 8.09 15.06 -2.99
CA GLY A 59 8.65 15.01 -4.33
C GLY A 59 9.71 16.06 -4.56
N THR A 60 10.07 16.22 -5.83
CA THR A 60 10.98 17.26 -6.30
C THR A 60 10.32 18.08 -7.39
N TRP A 61 10.88 19.26 -7.66
CA TRP A 61 10.66 19.90 -8.95
C TRP A 61 11.42 19.17 -10.07
N GLU A 62 11.22 19.64 -11.30
CA GLU A 62 11.88 19.13 -12.51
C GLU A 62 13.42 19.18 -12.46
N ASP A 63 14.00 20.12 -11.69
CA ASP A 63 15.45 20.29 -11.51
C ASP A 63 16.07 19.31 -10.50
N ARG A 64 15.24 18.59 -9.73
CA ARG A 64 15.65 17.65 -8.68
C ARG A 64 16.56 18.27 -7.59
N ALA A 65 16.58 19.59 -7.46
CA ALA A 65 17.52 20.28 -6.56
C ALA A 65 16.99 20.44 -5.13
N SER A 66 15.67 20.55 -4.95
CA SER A 66 14.99 20.71 -3.66
C SER A 66 13.88 19.68 -3.48
N LEU A 67 13.55 19.38 -2.22
CA LEU A 67 12.34 18.65 -1.86
C LEU A 67 11.16 19.58 -1.69
N VAL A 68 10.00 19.05 -2.02
CA VAL A 68 8.71 19.73 -1.92
C VAL A 68 7.73 18.82 -1.23
N TRP A 69 6.96 19.39 -0.31
CA TRP A 69 5.79 18.74 0.27
C TRP A 69 4.51 19.41 -0.20
N TYR A 70 3.74 18.69 -1.01
CA TYR A 70 2.43 19.10 -1.49
C TYR A 70 1.35 18.51 -0.58
N CYS A 71 0.59 19.34 0.13
CA CYS A 71 -0.36 18.89 1.14
C CYS A 71 -1.68 19.67 1.11
N SER A 72 -2.73 19.05 1.65
CA SER A 72 -4.04 19.68 1.87
C SER A 72 -4.12 20.18 3.32
N LYS A 73 -4.48 21.46 3.51
CA LYS A 73 -4.57 22.08 4.84
C LYS A 73 -5.99 22.02 5.39
N GLU A 74 -6.13 21.72 6.67
CA GLU A 74 -7.42 21.75 7.37
C GLU A 74 -8.03 23.16 7.39
N GLY A 75 -9.31 23.29 7.07
CA GLY A 75 -10.05 24.57 7.08
C GLY A 75 -9.85 25.48 5.87
N GLY A 76 -9.15 25.03 4.81
CA GLY A 76 -9.08 25.68 3.50
C GLY A 76 -10.01 25.04 2.45
N ASP A 77 -9.80 25.33 1.17
CA ASP A 77 -10.56 24.79 0.02
C ASP A 77 -10.37 23.26 -0.21
N ASP A 78 -9.82 22.51 0.75
CA ASP A 78 -9.32 21.11 0.64
C ASP A 78 -8.32 20.83 -0.51
N LEU A 79 -7.92 21.86 -1.27
CA LEU A 79 -6.94 21.78 -2.36
C LEU A 79 -5.52 21.49 -1.85
N TYR A 80 -4.85 20.55 -2.52
CA TYR A 80 -3.42 20.32 -2.36
C TYR A 80 -2.61 21.48 -2.92
N SER A 81 -1.62 21.93 -2.16
CA SER A 81 -0.73 23.05 -2.49
C SER A 81 0.65 22.86 -1.86
N VAL A 82 1.63 23.68 -2.26
CA VAL A 82 2.96 23.68 -1.61
C VAL A 82 2.80 24.04 -0.14
N CYS A 83 3.15 23.11 0.73
CA CYS A 83 3.15 23.30 2.18
C CYS A 83 4.54 23.57 2.72
N TRP A 84 5.57 23.04 2.07
CA TRP A 84 6.97 23.21 2.44
C TRP A 84 7.89 22.93 1.26
N GLU A 85 9.06 23.57 1.26
CA GLU A 85 10.16 23.35 0.32
C GLU A 85 11.49 23.40 1.09
N SER A 86 12.43 22.51 0.77
CA SER A 86 13.73 22.41 1.42
C SER A 86 14.74 23.44 0.88
N ALA A 87 15.87 23.59 1.56
CA ALA A 87 17.08 24.11 0.93
C ALA A 87 17.55 23.18 -0.20
N GLU A 88 18.36 23.72 -1.13
CA GLU A 88 18.95 22.92 -2.20
C GLU A 88 19.95 21.89 -1.66
N PHE A 89 19.96 20.72 -2.27
CA PHE A 89 20.91 19.65 -1.98
C PHE A 89 22.21 19.85 -2.77
N SER A 90 23.29 19.25 -2.28
CA SER A 90 24.59 19.30 -2.98
C SER A 90 24.63 18.49 -4.28
N GLU A 91 23.65 17.61 -4.49
CA GLU A 91 23.50 16.76 -5.66
C GLU A 91 22.01 16.53 -5.98
N PRO A 92 21.66 16.18 -7.24
CA PRO A 92 20.29 15.91 -7.61
C PRO A 92 19.67 14.76 -6.80
N ILE A 93 18.41 14.91 -6.44
CA ILE A 93 17.65 13.94 -5.67
C ILE A 93 17.13 12.84 -6.59
N VAL A 94 17.33 11.58 -6.19
CA VAL A 94 16.88 10.40 -6.94
C VAL A 94 15.64 9.78 -6.31
N SER A 95 15.60 9.62 -4.99
CA SER A 95 14.43 9.05 -4.29
C SER A 95 14.31 9.55 -2.86
N THR A 96 13.12 9.40 -2.29
CA THR A 96 12.87 9.73 -0.89
C THR A 96 12.09 8.62 -0.20
N ILE A 97 12.32 8.47 1.10
CA ILE A 97 11.57 7.60 1.99
C ILE A 97 11.26 8.40 3.23
N VAL A 98 9.98 8.42 3.62
CA VAL A 98 9.54 9.10 4.84
C VAL A 98 9.41 8.04 5.93
N ALA A 99 9.94 8.28 7.12
CA ALA A 99 9.80 7.42 8.30
C ALA A 99 10.41 8.14 9.50
N ASP A 100 10.02 7.79 10.72
CA ASP A 100 10.72 8.24 11.95
C ASP A 100 11.98 7.37 12.11
N LEU A 101 13.13 7.86 11.64
CA LEU A 101 14.37 7.09 11.51
C LEU A 101 15.23 7.14 12.76
N ASN A 102 15.10 8.23 13.54
CA ASN A 102 15.82 8.41 14.79
C ASN A 102 14.95 8.10 16.02
N ARG A 103 13.67 7.75 15.83
CA ARG A 103 12.71 7.45 16.91
C ARG A 103 12.45 8.64 17.83
N ASP A 104 12.42 9.86 17.30
CA ASP A 104 12.15 11.07 18.10
C ASP A 104 10.66 11.42 18.21
N GLY A 105 9.81 10.69 17.49
CA GLY A 105 8.36 10.86 17.52
C GLY A 105 7.80 11.78 16.43
N VAL A 106 8.63 12.17 15.45
CA VAL A 106 8.23 12.88 14.25
C VAL A 106 8.73 12.12 13.01
N LEU A 107 7.99 12.20 11.91
CA LEU A 107 8.41 11.62 10.64
C LEU A 107 9.58 12.43 10.04
N ASP A 108 10.64 11.74 9.65
CA ASP A 108 11.80 12.27 8.95
C ASP A 108 11.77 11.92 7.47
N ILE A 109 12.74 12.44 6.69
CA ILE A 109 12.93 12.07 5.29
C ILE A 109 14.36 11.58 5.06
N LEU A 110 14.49 10.33 4.61
CA LEU A 110 15.70 9.79 4.00
C LEU A 110 15.70 10.13 2.51
N VAL A 111 16.80 10.69 2.03
CA VAL A 111 16.95 11.14 0.63
C VAL A 111 18.14 10.44 0.00
N GLN A 112 17.91 9.79 -1.12
CA GLN A 112 18.96 9.27 -1.98
C GLN A 112 19.40 10.36 -2.95
N GLY A 113 20.68 10.74 -2.92
CA GLY A 113 21.27 11.61 -3.92
C GLY A 113 21.94 10.85 -5.06
N GLU A 114 22.06 11.50 -6.21
CA GLU A 114 22.60 10.91 -7.45
C GLU A 114 24.12 10.65 -7.36
N GLY A 115 24.84 11.32 -6.45
CA GLY A 115 26.26 11.08 -6.20
C GLY A 115 26.55 9.92 -5.24
N GLY A 116 25.51 9.22 -4.76
CA GLY A 116 25.63 8.07 -3.86
C GLY A 116 25.60 8.42 -2.38
N SER A 117 25.28 9.67 -2.04
CA SER A 117 25.08 10.09 -0.65
C SER A 117 23.65 9.80 -0.19
N LEU A 118 23.50 9.45 1.09
CA LEU A 118 22.22 9.45 1.77
C LEU A 118 22.12 10.68 2.66
N PHE A 119 21.04 11.44 2.53
CA PHE A 119 20.77 12.60 3.37
C PHE A 119 19.58 12.35 4.28
N PHE A 120 19.59 13.03 5.42
CA PHE A 120 18.57 13.02 6.44
C PHE A 120 17.99 14.43 6.61
N ILE A 121 16.66 14.51 6.62
CA ILE A 121 15.92 15.70 7.03
C ILE A 121 15.15 15.37 8.30
N ASP A 122 15.54 16.06 9.36
CA ASP A 122 14.89 16.02 10.66
C ASP A 122 13.49 16.67 10.58
N GLY A 123 12.46 15.87 10.88
CA GLY A 123 11.07 16.31 10.88
C GLY A 123 10.73 17.38 11.92
N ASN A 124 11.47 17.42 13.04
CA ASN A 124 11.38 18.45 14.08
C ASN A 124 12.03 19.76 13.64
N ASN A 125 13.04 19.69 12.76
CA ASN A 125 13.85 20.83 12.35
C ASN A 125 13.90 21.01 10.82
N ARG A 126 12.72 21.09 10.20
CA ARG A 126 12.52 21.17 8.73
C ARG A 126 13.19 22.36 8.01
N SER A 127 13.70 23.34 8.75
CA SER A 127 14.39 24.51 8.20
C SER A 127 15.92 24.34 8.13
N LEU A 128 16.46 23.28 8.72
CA LEU A 128 17.89 23.00 8.68
C LEU A 128 18.32 22.53 7.28
N THR A 129 19.60 22.72 6.97
CA THR A 129 20.18 22.17 5.74
C THR A 129 20.23 20.66 5.83
N PRO A 130 19.99 19.92 4.72
CA PRO A 130 20.08 18.47 4.71
C PRO A 130 21.43 17.98 5.24
N ALA A 131 21.42 17.00 6.14
CA ALA A 131 22.62 16.41 6.71
C ALA A 131 22.93 15.08 6.00
N ALA A 132 24.18 14.84 5.62
CA ALA A 132 24.58 13.52 5.13
C ALA A 132 24.61 12.52 6.29
N ILE A 133 24.14 11.29 6.05
CA ILE A 133 24.19 10.20 7.02
C ILE A 133 25.59 9.58 7.02
N GLU A 134 26.18 9.42 8.21
CA GLU A 134 27.43 8.69 8.36
C GLU A 134 27.17 7.18 8.27
N THR A 135 27.73 6.53 7.26
CA THR A 135 27.56 5.09 6.99
C THR A 135 28.86 4.29 7.13
N GLY A 136 29.86 4.86 7.82
CA GLY A 136 31.16 4.21 8.05
C GLY A 136 32.09 4.15 6.82
N GLY A 137 31.67 4.67 5.67
CA GLY A 137 32.44 4.73 4.42
C GLY A 137 31.59 5.17 3.22
N PRO A 138 32.19 5.34 2.02
CA PRO A 138 31.43 5.64 0.82
C PRO A 138 30.55 4.44 0.43
N LEU A 139 29.28 4.72 0.13
CA LEU A 139 28.34 3.71 -0.37
C LEU A 139 28.58 3.49 -1.87
N ASN A 140 28.95 2.27 -2.26
CA ASN A 140 29.25 1.92 -3.64
C ASN A 140 28.07 1.16 -4.27
N TYR A 141 27.08 1.88 -4.80
CA TYR A 141 25.91 1.32 -5.50
C TYR A 141 25.56 2.14 -6.76
N ASP A 142 24.69 1.62 -7.63
CA ASP A 142 24.14 2.42 -8.74
C ASP A 142 23.14 3.45 -8.17
N SER A 143 23.64 4.63 -7.85
CA SER A 143 22.86 5.74 -7.29
C SER A 143 21.88 6.38 -8.28
N THR A 144 21.93 6.03 -9.57
CA THR A 144 21.05 6.58 -10.61
C THR A 144 19.67 5.94 -10.63
N ILE A 145 19.47 4.84 -9.90
CA ILE A 145 18.19 4.15 -9.76
C ILE A 145 17.66 4.30 -8.33
N PRO A 146 16.34 4.44 -8.11
CA PRO A 146 15.74 4.58 -6.78
C PRO A 146 15.72 3.24 -6.03
N GLN A 147 16.89 2.74 -5.61
CA GLN A 147 17.07 1.38 -5.08
C GLN A 147 17.18 1.27 -3.55
N ILE A 148 17.03 2.37 -2.81
CA ILE A 148 17.08 2.32 -1.35
C ILE A 148 15.78 1.71 -0.80
N SER A 149 15.90 0.69 0.06
CA SER A 149 14.77 0.07 0.76
C SER A 149 14.85 0.31 2.25
N ILE A 150 13.74 0.69 2.90
CA ILE A 150 13.58 0.46 4.35
C ILE A 150 13.21 -1.00 4.55
N VAL A 151 13.87 -1.65 5.51
CA VAL A 151 13.61 -3.04 5.92
C VAL A 151 13.69 -3.14 7.45
N ASN A 152 13.36 -4.31 7.99
CA ASN A 152 13.52 -4.59 9.41
C ASN A 152 14.07 -6.00 9.60
N VAL A 153 15.39 -6.11 9.76
CA VAL A 153 16.10 -7.39 9.83
C VAL A 153 16.44 -7.73 11.28
N ASP A 154 16.84 -6.74 12.07
CA ASP A 154 17.27 -6.95 13.46
C ASP A 154 16.16 -6.68 14.50
N GLY A 155 15.18 -5.83 14.19
CA GLY A 155 14.11 -5.47 15.12
C GLY A 155 14.58 -4.63 16.29
N THR A 156 15.64 -3.83 16.12
CA THR A 156 16.28 -3.05 17.19
C THR A 156 15.41 -1.86 17.58
N CYS A 157 14.62 -2.03 18.64
CA CYS A 157 13.73 -0.98 19.17
C CYS A 157 12.80 -0.38 18.09
N GLY A 158 12.51 -1.18 17.05
CA GLY A 158 11.77 -0.85 15.83
C GLY A 158 12.28 0.38 15.05
N LEU A 159 13.57 0.71 15.20
CA LEU A 159 14.30 1.47 14.19
C LEU A 159 14.20 0.73 12.83
N SER A 160 14.32 1.50 11.75
CA SER A 160 14.28 0.96 10.38
C SER A 160 15.70 0.76 9.88
N ASP A 161 16.01 -0.44 9.39
CA ASP A 161 17.26 -0.73 8.70
C ASP A 161 17.15 -0.27 7.23
N ILE A 162 18.28 -0.10 6.55
CA ILE A 162 18.32 0.30 5.14
C ILE A 162 18.97 -0.81 4.32
N ALA A 163 18.33 -1.25 3.23
CA ALA A 163 18.90 -2.23 2.32
C ALA A 163 19.09 -1.66 0.90
N PHE A 164 20.19 -2.05 0.25
CA PHE A 164 20.48 -1.72 -1.14
C PHE A 164 21.42 -2.77 -1.74
N VAL A 165 21.64 -2.72 -3.06
CA VAL A 165 22.58 -3.61 -3.75
C VAL A 165 23.81 -2.84 -4.19
N ASP A 166 24.98 -3.34 -3.83
CA ASP A 166 26.25 -2.70 -4.16
C ASP A 166 26.67 -2.93 -5.63
N THR A 167 27.76 -2.30 -6.06
CA THR A 167 28.29 -2.46 -7.43
C THR A 167 28.86 -3.84 -7.77
N ASN A 168 29.03 -4.73 -6.78
CA ASN A 168 29.41 -6.13 -6.96
C ASN A 168 28.18 -7.06 -7.06
N GLY A 169 26.97 -6.54 -6.83
CA GLY A 169 25.75 -7.31 -6.77
C GLY A 169 25.49 -7.95 -5.40
N SER A 170 26.20 -7.53 -4.34
CA SER A 170 25.94 -7.95 -2.96
C SER A 170 24.75 -7.18 -2.39
N LEU A 171 23.92 -7.84 -1.58
CA LEU A 171 22.91 -7.18 -0.73
C LEU A 171 23.60 -6.62 0.51
N ILE A 172 23.55 -5.31 0.68
CA ILE A 172 24.07 -4.63 1.87
C ILE A 172 22.89 -4.20 2.72
N VAL A 173 22.97 -4.46 4.02
CA VAL A 173 22.04 -3.96 5.03
C VAL A 173 22.80 -3.01 5.94
N LEU A 174 22.30 -1.80 6.09
CA LEU A 174 22.73 -0.84 7.09
C LEU A 174 21.83 -1.02 8.31
N SER A 175 22.28 -1.78 9.30
CA SER A 175 21.53 -2.00 10.54
C SER A 175 21.51 -0.72 11.36
N ALA A 176 20.34 -0.31 11.83
CA ALA A 176 20.18 0.91 12.61
C ALA A 176 20.79 0.76 14.01
N THR A 177 21.66 1.69 14.39
CA THR A 177 22.39 1.70 15.67
C THR A 177 22.10 2.92 16.53
N THR A 178 21.16 3.78 16.10
CA THR A 178 20.74 4.98 16.82
C THR A 178 20.44 4.66 18.29
N GLU A 179 21.03 5.43 19.21
CA GLU A 179 20.78 5.23 20.64
C GLU A 179 19.32 5.52 20.98
N THR A 180 18.68 4.58 21.68
CA THR A 180 17.30 4.73 22.16
C THR A 180 17.23 4.53 23.67
N SER A 181 16.21 5.10 24.28
CA SER A 181 15.94 4.97 25.71
C SER A 181 15.85 3.50 26.10
N LYS A 182 16.50 3.15 27.21
CA LYS A 182 16.55 1.75 27.71
C LYS A 182 15.23 1.27 28.32
N ASP A 183 14.22 2.14 28.40
CA ASP A 183 12.88 1.76 28.80
C ASP A 183 12.15 1.02 27.67
N GLY A 184 10.95 0.50 27.94
CA GLY A 184 10.14 -0.17 26.91
C GLY A 184 9.57 0.78 25.85
N MET A 185 9.95 2.06 25.85
CA MET A 185 9.41 3.10 24.96
C MET A 185 10.28 3.29 23.71
N CYS A 186 11.57 2.96 23.77
CA CYS A 186 12.49 3.04 22.64
C CYS A 186 12.50 4.44 21.96
N ARG A 187 12.64 5.51 22.74
CA ARG A 187 12.74 6.88 22.23
C ARG A 187 14.18 7.21 21.88
N GLY A 188 14.45 7.67 20.68
CA GLY A 188 15.76 8.20 20.28
C GLY A 188 15.70 9.71 20.05
N GLU A 189 16.82 10.24 19.54
CA GLU A 189 16.98 11.64 19.17
C GLU A 189 18.21 11.80 18.26
N GLY A 190 18.31 12.94 17.58
CA GLY A 190 19.50 13.31 16.82
C GLY A 190 19.58 12.65 15.44
N LEU A 191 20.81 12.59 14.89
CA LEU A 191 21.05 11.98 13.58
C LEU A 191 20.99 10.45 13.69
N PRO A 192 20.28 9.76 12.79
CA PRO A 192 20.27 8.31 12.78
C PRO A 192 21.65 7.75 12.40
N THR A 193 22.07 6.69 13.08
CA THR A 193 23.35 6.02 12.84
C THR A 193 23.13 4.60 12.36
N PHE A 194 24.05 4.11 11.51
CA PHE A 194 23.94 2.78 10.92
C PHE A 194 25.29 2.08 10.87
N GLU A 195 25.27 0.75 10.92
CA GLU A 195 26.43 -0.10 10.68
C GLU A 195 26.19 -0.97 9.43
N PRO A 196 27.12 -0.97 8.45
CA PRO A 196 26.96 -1.77 7.24
C PRO A 196 27.33 -3.25 7.46
N GLU A 197 26.50 -4.13 6.93
CA GLU A 197 26.71 -5.58 6.85
C GLU A 197 26.51 -6.06 5.41
N GLU A 198 27.44 -6.88 4.90
CA GLU A 198 27.19 -7.66 3.69
C GLU A 198 26.26 -8.82 4.03
N PHE A 199 24.99 -8.68 3.68
CA PHE A 199 23.94 -9.61 4.05
C PHE A 199 23.85 -10.80 3.09
N VAL A 200 24.09 -10.58 1.80
CA VAL A 200 24.22 -11.64 0.79
C VAL A 200 25.35 -11.28 -0.16
N THR A 201 26.36 -12.14 -0.26
CA THR A 201 27.48 -11.96 -1.19
C THR A 201 27.03 -12.14 -2.64
N GLY A 202 27.34 -11.13 -3.46
CA GLY A 202 27.22 -11.16 -4.91
C GLY A 202 28.56 -11.33 -5.60
N GLU A 203 28.50 -11.68 -6.89
CA GLU A 203 29.64 -11.73 -7.78
C GLU A 203 29.26 -11.08 -9.12
N LYS A 204 29.86 -9.92 -9.37
CA LYS A 204 29.57 -9.10 -10.54
C LYS A 204 29.72 -9.88 -11.85
N GLY A 205 28.69 -9.83 -12.68
CA GLY A 205 28.64 -10.51 -13.98
C GLY A 205 28.39 -12.02 -13.89
N VAL A 206 28.24 -12.58 -12.68
CA VAL A 206 28.05 -14.02 -12.45
C VAL A 206 26.75 -14.29 -11.71
N ARG A 207 26.61 -13.75 -10.50
CA ARG A 207 25.48 -13.97 -9.59
C ARG A 207 25.25 -12.72 -8.75
N GLU A 208 24.20 -11.98 -9.07
CA GLU A 208 23.96 -10.66 -8.46
C GLU A 208 22.57 -10.63 -7.81
N VAL A 209 22.48 -10.03 -6.63
CA VAL A 209 21.19 -9.63 -6.06
C VAL A 209 20.61 -8.53 -6.95
N VAL A 210 19.31 -8.59 -7.20
CA VAL A 210 18.63 -7.64 -8.07
C VAL A 210 18.26 -6.38 -7.25
N PRO A 211 18.77 -5.17 -7.60
CA PRO A 211 18.52 -3.94 -6.83
C PRO A 211 17.06 -3.68 -6.52
N LEU A 212 16.17 -3.70 -7.51
CA LEU A 212 14.75 -3.41 -7.36
C LEU A 212 13.92 -4.66 -7.04
N SER A 213 14.42 -5.56 -6.22
CA SER A 213 13.69 -6.78 -5.82
C SER A 213 13.44 -6.90 -4.32
N ILE A 214 13.87 -5.90 -3.53
CA ILE A 214 13.80 -5.95 -2.08
C ILE A 214 12.38 -5.58 -1.64
N ILE A 215 11.74 -6.48 -0.89
CA ILE A 215 10.37 -6.34 -0.38
C ILE A 215 10.33 -6.85 1.07
N SER A 216 9.64 -6.15 1.96
CA SER A 216 9.34 -6.58 3.33
C SER A 216 7.89 -7.05 3.40
N ASP A 217 7.65 -8.36 3.39
CA ASP A 217 6.29 -8.91 3.48
C ASP A 217 6.25 -10.25 4.22
N ASP A 218 5.12 -10.59 4.82
CA ASP A 218 4.98 -11.73 5.73
C ASP A 218 4.51 -12.99 4.98
N ILE A 219 5.48 -13.77 4.50
CA ILE A 219 5.25 -14.95 3.65
C ILE A 219 4.75 -16.14 4.47
N ASP A 220 5.23 -16.28 5.70
CA ASP A 220 5.01 -17.49 6.50
C ASP A 220 3.87 -17.41 7.51
N GLY A 221 3.21 -16.27 7.69
CA GLY A 221 2.01 -16.20 8.51
C GLY A 221 2.23 -15.85 9.98
N ASP A 222 3.42 -15.38 10.37
CA ASP A 222 3.80 -15.23 11.77
C ASP A 222 3.64 -13.82 12.36
N CYS A 223 3.15 -12.88 11.55
CA CYS A 223 2.94 -11.46 11.84
C CYS A 223 4.22 -10.65 11.98
N VAL A 224 5.29 -11.12 11.35
CA VAL A 224 6.55 -10.42 11.15
C VAL A 224 6.80 -10.33 9.65
N ALA A 225 7.21 -9.16 9.17
CA ALA A 225 7.60 -9.02 7.78
C ALA A 225 8.92 -9.75 7.51
N ASP A 226 8.93 -10.61 6.50
CA ASP A 226 10.12 -11.27 5.99
C ASP A 226 10.81 -10.40 4.93
N LEU A 227 12.11 -10.58 4.78
CA LEU A 227 12.87 -9.87 3.75
C LEU A 227 12.97 -10.72 2.48
N LEU A 228 12.26 -10.32 1.44
CA LEU A 228 12.35 -10.92 0.11
C LEU A 228 13.41 -10.22 -0.73
N TYR A 229 14.16 -11.01 -1.49
CA TYR A 229 15.12 -10.53 -2.47
C TYR A 229 15.30 -11.55 -3.58
N MET A 230 15.75 -11.09 -4.74
CA MET A 230 16.02 -11.96 -5.88
C MET A 230 17.49 -12.01 -6.21
N VAL A 231 17.96 -13.18 -6.64
CA VAL A 231 19.30 -13.37 -7.15
C VAL A 231 19.24 -13.82 -8.60
N HIS A 232 19.91 -13.08 -9.49
CA HIS A 232 20.06 -13.42 -10.90
C HIS A 232 21.43 -14.08 -11.13
N THR A 233 21.41 -15.36 -11.50
CA THR A 233 22.59 -16.06 -12.01
C THR A 233 22.69 -15.83 -13.52
N ILE A 234 23.54 -14.87 -13.89
CA ILE A 234 23.66 -14.33 -15.25
C ILE A 234 24.12 -15.41 -16.24
N SER A 235 25.06 -16.26 -15.82
CA SER A 235 25.64 -17.32 -16.66
C SER A 235 24.60 -18.35 -17.14
N THR A 236 23.57 -18.59 -16.35
CA THR A 236 22.50 -19.56 -16.66
C THR A 236 21.16 -18.90 -16.98
N ASN A 237 21.06 -17.56 -16.92
CA ASN A 237 19.80 -16.80 -17.07
C ASN A 237 18.69 -17.38 -16.15
N ILE A 238 19.06 -17.66 -14.90
CA ILE A 238 18.15 -18.18 -13.86
C ILE A 238 18.02 -17.12 -12.79
N VAL A 239 16.79 -16.94 -12.33
CA VAL A 239 16.47 -16.07 -11.21
C VAL A 239 15.89 -16.90 -10.08
N GLU A 240 16.36 -16.62 -8.88
CA GLU A 240 15.95 -17.28 -7.65
C GLU A 240 15.35 -16.23 -6.71
N VAL A 241 14.15 -16.48 -6.21
CA VAL A 241 13.48 -15.65 -5.19
C VAL A 241 13.75 -16.26 -3.84
N TYR A 242 14.34 -15.49 -2.93
CA TYR A 242 14.62 -15.89 -1.57
C TYR A 242 13.78 -15.08 -0.57
N ALA A 243 13.48 -15.70 0.57
CA ALA A 243 13.02 -15.02 1.77
C ALA A 243 14.05 -15.19 2.88
N PHE A 244 14.34 -14.13 3.62
CA PHE A 244 15.01 -14.19 4.91
C PHE A 244 13.98 -14.04 6.03
N PHE A 245 13.89 -15.05 6.88
CA PHE A 245 13.01 -15.10 8.04
C PHE A 245 13.76 -14.59 9.28
N PRO A 246 13.51 -13.34 9.73
CA PRO A 246 14.34 -12.68 10.75
C PRO A 246 14.34 -13.38 12.10
N ARG A 247 13.24 -14.04 12.47
CA ARG A 247 13.14 -14.77 13.74
C ARG A 247 14.03 -15.99 13.84
N THR A 248 14.32 -16.61 12.70
CA THR A 248 15.16 -17.81 12.62
C THR A 248 16.54 -17.53 12.02
N ALA A 249 16.78 -16.28 11.59
CA ALA A 249 17.98 -15.85 10.87
C ALA A 249 18.31 -16.78 9.69
N ARG A 250 17.30 -17.14 8.90
CA ARG A 250 17.41 -18.17 7.85
C ARG A 250 16.96 -17.62 6.51
N HIS A 251 17.80 -17.84 5.50
CA HIS A 251 17.45 -17.64 4.10
C HIS A 251 16.86 -18.93 3.53
N GLU A 252 15.74 -18.83 2.82
CA GLU A 252 15.16 -19.93 2.08
C GLU A 252 14.87 -19.56 0.64
N LEU A 253 15.11 -20.51 -0.26
CA LEU A 253 14.72 -20.41 -1.66
C LEU A 253 13.22 -20.70 -1.79
N LEU A 254 12.46 -19.72 -2.27
CA LEU A 254 11.01 -19.81 -2.46
C LEU A 254 10.63 -20.26 -3.87
N LEU A 255 11.34 -19.76 -4.89
CA LEU A 255 10.98 -19.95 -6.29
C LEU A 255 12.21 -19.86 -7.19
N THR A 256 12.31 -20.75 -8.18
CA THR A 256 13.34 -20.70 -9.24
C THR A 256 12.67 -20.49 -10.59
N LEU A 257 12.97 -19.36 -11.21
CA LEU A 257 12.50 -18.98 -12.54
C LEU A 257 13.61 -19.19 -13.56
N SER A 258 13.36 -20.07 -14.53
CA SER A 258 14.20 -20.21 -15.72
C SER A 258 13.81 -19.16 -16.76
N ASP A 259 14.76 -18.77 -17.61
CA ASP A 259 14.57 -17.66 -18.55
C ASP A 259 14.24 -16.34 -17.83
N ALA A 260 15.12 -15.94 -16.91
CA ALA A 260 14.95 -14.78 -16.05
C ALA A 260 14.55 -13.51 -16.83
N ASN A 261 15.11 -13.32 -18.02
CA ASN A 261 14.82 -12.24 -18.95
C ASN A 261 13.35 -12.13 -19.42
N ARG A 262 12.52 -13.14 -19.14
CA ARG A 262 11.07 -13.10 -19.33
C ARG A 262 10.34 -12.32 -18.23
N TYR A 263 10.95 -12.10 -17.06
CA TYR A 263 10.30 -11.53 -15.89
C TYR A 263 10.87 -10.14 -15.55
N GLY A 264 9.99 -9.26 -15.07
CA GLY A 264 10.35 -7.96 -14.50
C GLY A 264 10.60 -8.03 -13.00
N PHE A 265 10.61 -6.87 -12.34
CA PHE A 265 10.72 -6.79 -10.88
C PHE A 265 9.44 -7.32 -10.20
N PRO A 266 9.57 -8.04 -9.06
CA PRO A 266 8.45 -8.67 -8.39
C PRO A 266 7.60 -7.63 -7.65
N SER A 267 6.38 -8.01 -7.30
CA SER A 267 5.53 -7.33 -6.32
C SER A 267 4.74 -8.37 -5.53
N THR A 268 4.27 -8.02 -4.34
CA THR A 268 3.47 -8.90 -3.48
C THR A 268 2.06 -8.36 -3.30
N ALA A 269 1.06 -9.23 -3.33
CA ALA A 269 -0.33 -8.93 -2.97
C ALA A 269 -1.18 -10.21 -2.86
N ASP A 270 -2.30 -10.14 -2.16
CA ASP A 270 -3.31 -11.21 -2.07
C ASP A 270 -4.26 -11.20 -3.30
N ILE A 271 -3.83 -11.75 -4.43
CA ILE A 271 -4.63 -11.70 -5.67
C ILE A 271 -5.85 -12.62 -5.58
N ASN A 272 -5.70 -13.77 -4.91
CA ASN A 272 -6.77 -14.77 -4.78
C ASN A 272 -7.69 -14.55 -3.57
N GLY A 273 -7.38 -13.58 -2.70
CA GLY A 273 -8.17 -13.20 -1.52
C GLY A 273 -8.25 -14.32 -0.48
N ASP A 274 -7.15 -15.04 -0.26
CA ASP A 274 -7.03 -16.11 0.74
C ASP A 274 -6.38 -15.67 2.06
N GLY A 275 -5.84 -14.46 2.11
CA GLY A 275 -5.20 -13.85 3.27
C GLY A 275 -3.70 -14.09 3.35
N ALA A 276 -3.04 -14.51 2.26
CA ALA A 276 -1.58 -14.68 2.18
C ALA A 276 -0.97 -13.93 0.97
N PRO A 277 0.31 -13.53 1.04
CA PRO A 277 0.99 -12.83 -0.05
C PRO A 277 1.28 -13.74 -1.25
N ASP A 278 0.76 -13.39 -2.42
CA ASP A 278 1.18 -13.98 -3.70
C ASP A 278 2.37 -13.21 -4.30
N LEU A 279 3.18 -13.88 -5.13
CA LEU A 279 4.24 -13.24 -5.91
C LEU A 279 3.74 -12.91 -7.32
N ILE A 280 3.96 -11.67 -7.76
CA ILE A 280 3.47 -11.17 -9.04
C ILE A 280 4.65 -10.61 -9.84
N PHE A 281 4.76 -11.04 -11.10
CA PHE A 281 5.83 -10.62 -12.00
C PHE A 281 5.26 -10.02 -13.29
N PRO A 282 5.75 -8.85 -13.74
CA PRO A 282 5.58 -8.41 -15.11
C PRO A 282 6.21 -9.43 -16.08
N LEU A 283 5.53 -9.73 -17.19
CA LEU A 283 6.03 -10.59 -18.25
C LEU A 283 6.58 -9.75 -19.40
N CYS A 284 7.89 -9.76 -19.57
CA CYS A 284 8.62 -8.92 -20.50
C CYS A 284 8.56 -9.49 -21.93
N ARG A 285 8.23 -8.64 -22.91
CA ARG A 285 8.03 -9.03 -24.31
C ARG A 285 9.33 -9.46 -24.95
N THR A 286 9.42 -10.67 -25.49
CA THR A 286 10.61 -11.19 -26.16
C THR A 286 10.74 -10.62 -27.57
N GLU A 287 11.60 -9.63 -27.74
CA GLU A 287 12.11 -9.22 -29.06
C GLU A 287 13.59 -9.58 -29.15
N GLY A 288 14.06 -9.93 -30.36
CA GLY A 288 15.24 -10.74 -30.64
C GLY A 288 16.64 -10.22 -30.22
N GLU A 289 16.73 -9.36 -29.21
CA GLU A 289 17.99 -8.91 -28.59
C GLU A 289 18.23 -9.56 -27.22
N LEU A 290 19.51 -9.70 -26.85
CA LEU A 290 19.96 -10.14 -25.53
C LEU A 290 19.44 -9.16 -24.47
N LYS A 291 18.46 -9.60 -23.70
CA LYS A 291 17.89 -8.81 -22.60
C LYS A 291 18.80 -8.85 -21.38
N VAL A 292 18.91 -7.70 -20.73
CA VAL A 292 19.37 -7.59 -19.34
C VAL A 292 18.13 -7.71 -18.46
N PHE A 293 18.18 -8.57 -17.44
CA PHE A 293 17.10 -8.75 -16.47
C PHE A 293 16.60 -7.41 -15.92
N GLY A 294 15.28 -7.25 -15.75
CA GLY A 294 14.67 -6.03 -15.21
C GLY A 294 14.58 -4.84 -16.19
N ASN A 295 15.30 -4.85 -17.32
CA ASN A 295 15.17 -3.82 -18.36
C ASN A 295 14.01 -4.15 -19.32
N CYS A 296 12.80 -4.24 -18.77
CA CYS A 296 11.61 -4.54 -19.54
C CYS A 296 11.07 -3.26 -20.19
N SER A 297 11.65 -2.88 -21.33
CA SER A 297 11.22 -1.72 -22.12
C SER A 297 9.80 -1.88 -22.68
N ALA A 298 9.38 -3.13 -22.93
CA ALA A 298 8.02 -3.51 -23.27
C ALA A 298 7.64 -4.85 -22.61
N PHE A 299 6.37 -4.99 -22.22
CA PHE A 299 5.84 -6.15 -21.51
C PHE A 299 4.49 -6.57 -22.13
N ASN A 300 4.12 -7.83 -21.98
CA ASN A 300 2.91 -8.41 -22.56
C ASN A 300 1.82 -8.71 -21.53
N GLY A 301 2.12 -8.68 -20.22
CA GLY A 301 1.18 -9.15 -19.21
C GLY A 301 1.79 -9.34 -17.83
N VAL A 302 1.07 -10.05 -16.96
CA VAL A 302 1.51 -10.40 -15.59
C VAL A 302 1.42 -11.91 -15.36
N ALA A 303 2.33 -12.43 -14.56
CA ALA A 303 2.31 -13.79 -14.04
C ALA A 303 2.12 -13.76 -12.52
N VAL A 304 1.20 -14.59 -12.01
CA VAL A 304 0.86 -14.69 -10.59
C VAL A 304 1.27 -16.08 -10.09
N PHE A 305 2.02 -16.11 -9.00
CA PHE A 305 2.41 -17.32 -8.27
C PHE A 305 1.76 -17.27 -6.90
N GLN A 306 0.72 -18.08 -6.72
CA GLN A 306 -0.05 -18.07 -5.47
C GLN A 306 0.73 -18.77 -4.36
N ASN A 307 0.66 -18.23 -3.14
CA ASN A 307 1.27 -18.87 -1.98
C ASN A 307 0.49 -20.15 -1.61
N ASN A 308 1.17 -21.29 -1.66
CA ASN A 308 0.53 -22.57 -1.41
C ASN A 308 0.42 -22.87 0.09
N LEU A 309 -0.75 -22.55 0.63
CA LEU A 309 -1.11 -22.82 2.02
C LEU A 309 -1.35 -24.31 2.32
N GLN A 310 -1.20 -25.21 1.35
CA GLN A 310 -1.41 -26.67 1.49
C GLN A 310 -2.80 -27.05 2.05
N GLY A 311 -3.83 -26.28 1.68
CA GLY A 311 -5.19 -26.45 2.18
C GLY A 311 -5.40 -25.99 3.63
N SER A 312 -4.38 -25.39 4.26
CA SER A 312 -4.55 -24.64 5.49
C SER A 312 -5.21 -23.29 5.20
N THR A 313 -5.60 -22.60 6.26
CA THR A 313 -6.11 -21.23 6.22
C THR A 313 -5.04 -20.30 6.77
N SER A 314 -4.81 -19.15 6.14
CA SER A 314 -3.82 -18.14 6.58
C SER A 314 -3.99 -17.73 8.04
N CYS A 315 -5.22 -17.84 8.54
CA CYS A 315 -5.56 -17.67 9.94
C CYS A 315 -6.64 -18.68 10.37
N ARG A 316 -6.48 -19.29 11.55
CA ARG A 316 -7.47 -20.24 12.11
C ARG A 316 -7.83 -19.91 13.56
N GLY A 317 -8.77 -18.99 13.74
CA GLY A 317 -9.31 -18.66 15.07
C GLY A 317 -8.20 -18.20 16.03
N SER A 318 -7.93 -18.96 17.08
CA SER A 318 -6.91 -18.55 18.05
C SER A 318 -5.46 -18.56 17.52
N SER A 319 -5.18 -19.10 16.33
CA SER A 319 -3.82 -19.34 15.81
C SER A 319 -3.34 -18.38 14.69
N CYS A 320 -3.94 -17.20 14.50
CA CYS A 320 -3.28 -16.15 13.70
C CYS A 320 -1.90 -15.81 14.30
N CYS A 321 -0.92 -15.49 13.46
CA CYS A 321 0.46 -15.18 13.85
C CYS A 321 1.23 -16.36 14.48
N THR A 322 0.81 -17.60 14.19
CA THR A 322 1.56 -18.80 14.59
C THR A 322 2.29 -19.45 13.42
N GLY A 323 2.26 -18.79 12.25
CA GLY A 323 2.72 -19.32 10.98
C GLY A 323 1.66 -20.19 10.27
N HIS A 324 1.81 -20.32 8.97
CA HIS A 324 1.12 -21.25 8.09
C HIS A 324 2.12 -21.89 7.12
N PRO A 325 1.81 -23.05 6.52
CA PRO A 325 2.56 -23.55 5.37
C PRO A 325 2.64 -22.48 4.27
N TYR A 326 3.78 -22.43 3.60
CA TYR A 326 4.03 -21.54 2.47
C TYR A 326 4.81 -22.28 1.38
N GLY A 327 4.82 -21.70 0.19
CA GLY A 327 5.65 -22.15 -0.92
C GLY A 327 5.02 -21.86 -2.28
N PHE A 328 5.86 -21.80 -3.31
CA PHE A 328 5.43 -21.42 -4.65
C PHE A 328 5.72 -22.53 -5.64
N LEU A 329 4.79 -22.80 -6.55
CA LEU A 329 5.01 -23.74 -7.64
C LEU A 329 5.93 -23.10 -8.70
N LYS A 330 6.69 -23.94 -9.41
CA LYS A 330 7.58 -23.47 -10.49
C LYS A 330 6.82 -22.82 -11.64
N ASP A 331 5.66 -23.38 -11.98
CA ASP A 331 4.79 -22.82 -13.01
C ASP A 331 3.84 -21.80 -12.37
N PRO A 332 3.58 -20.66 -13.04
CA PRO A 332 2.67 -19.66 -12.52
C PRO A 332 1.25 -20.21 -12.38
N SER A 333 0.58 -19.89 -11.28
CA SER A 333 -0.84 -20.17 -11.08
C SER A 333 -1.70 -19.42 -12.12
N SER A 334 -1.34 -18.15 -12.29
CA SER A 334 -1.86 -17.10 -13.16
C SER A 334 -1.01 -16.68 -14.36
N ILE A 335 -1.50 -16.63 -15.61
CA ILE A 335 -0.92 -15.72 -16.61
C ILE A 335 -2.03 -14.88 -17.23
N PHE A 336 -1.84 -13.56 -17.20
CA PHE A 336 -2.73 -12.60 -17.85
C PHE A 336 -1.97 -11.79 -18.88
N LEU A 337 -2.36 -11.90 -20.16
CA LEU A 337 -1.76 -11.16 -21.26
C LEU A 337 -2.66 -9.99 -21.66
N LEU A 338 -2.06 -8.82 -21.85
CA LEU A 338 -2.77 -7.60 -22.26
C LEU A 338 -3.25 -7.65 -23.72
N GLN A 339 -2.53 -8.36 -24.59
CA GLN A 339 -2.74 -8.36 -26.04
C GLN A 339 -3.82 -9.34 -26.52
N ASP A 340 -4.31 -10.22 -25.66
CA ASP A 340 -5.38 -11.14 -26.02
C ASP A 340 -6.67 -10.31 -26.20
N ASN A 341 -6.98 -10.01 -27.47
CA ASN A 341 -7.91 -9.04 -28.10
C ASN A 341 -9.32 -8.78 -27.48
N ALA A 342 -9.64 -9.29 -26.29
CA ALA A 342 -10.86 -9.03 -25.54
C ALA A 342 -10.63 -8.46 -24.13
N ASN A 343 -9.38 -8.36 -23.64
CA ASN A 343 -9.15 -8.18 -22.21
C ASN A 343 -9.16 -6.73 -21.72
N CYS A 344 -8.59 -5.77 -22.47
CA CYS A 344 -8.54 -4.37 -22.04
C CYS A 344 -9.41 -3.42 -22.89
N GLY A 345 -10.02 -3.89 -23.99
CA GLY A 345 -10.79 -3.03 -24.90
C GLY A 345 -9.97 -1.97 -25.62
N ILE A 346 -8.65 -2.15 -25.75
CA ILE A 346 -7.73 -1.21 -26.40
C ILE A 346 -7.28 -1.76 -27.75
N ASP A 347 -7.45 -0.97 -28.80
CA ASP A 347 -6.90 -1.30 -30.10
C ASP A 347 -5.39 -1.07 -30.14
N VAL A 348 -4.66 -2.08 -30.60
CA VAL A 348 -3.19 -2.09 -30.67
C VAL A 348 -2.75 -2.27 -32.11
N SER A 349 -1.77 -1.48 -32.53
CA SER A 349 -1.20 -1.57 -33.88
C SER A 349 0.32 -1.59 -33.80
N ALA A 350 0.99 -1.97 -34.89
CA ALA A 350 2.45 -1.93 -34.97
C ALA A 350 3.02 -0.51 -34.72
N ASP A 351 2.29 0.52 -35.13
CA ASP A 351 2.69 1.93 -34.98
C ASP A 351 2.45 2.48 -33.56
N PHE A 352 1.60 1.80 -32.77
CA PHE A 352 1.24 2.21 -31.42
C PHE A 352 1.00 0.98 -30.53
N PRO A 353 2.07 0.23 -30.19
CA PRO A 353 1.94 -0.99 -29.42
C PRO A 353 1.58 -0.70 -27.96
N LEU A 354 0.88 -1.63 -27.32
CA LEU A 354 0.58 -1.58 -25.89
C LEU A 354 1.68 -2.25 -25.08
N PHE A 355 2.33 -1.46 -24.22
CA PHE A 355 3.29 -1.94 -23.22
C PHE A 355 3.41 -0.95 -22.05
N ILE A 356 3.89 -1.40 -20.87
CA ILE A 356 4.20 -0.61 -19.69
C ILE A 356 5.56 0.00 -19.98
N PRO A 357 5.70 1.32 -19.84
CA PRO A 357 7.00 1.94 -19.89
C PRO A 357 7.84 1.55 -18.67
N ASN A 358 9.15 1.61 -18.87
CA ASN A 358 10.15 1.44 -17.82
C ASN A 358 11.31 2.40 -18.12
N SER A 359 11.79 3.11 -17.12
CA SER A 359 13.00 3.92 -17.21
C SER A 359 13.84 3.77 -15.95
N ARG A 360 15.10 4.23 -15.98
CA ARG A 360 15.94 4.25 -14.77
C ARG A 360 15.38 5.17 -13.68
N GLU A 361 14.80 6.31 -14.09
CA GLU A 361 14.20 7.32 -13.18
C GLU A 361 12.80 6.93 -12.67
N SER A 362 12.06 6.10 -13.41
CA SER A 362 10.80 5.50 -12.96
C SER A 362 10.77 4.02 -13.33
N PRO A 363 11.41 3.17 -12.52
CA PRO A 363 11.37 1.74 -12.75
C PRO A 363 9.95 1.19 -12.67
N LEU A 364 9.68 0.18 -13.48
CA LEU A 364 8.40 -0.51 -13.46
C LEU A 364 8.22 -1.30 -12.16
N ILE A 365 7.28 -0.86 -11.33
CA ILE A 365 6.77 -1.60 -10.16
C ILE A 365 5.26 -1.76 -10.32
N LEU A 366 4.74 -2.98 -10.13
CA LEU A 366 3.29 -3.21 -10.12
C LEU A 366 2.71 -2.66 -8.82
N ARG A 367 1.63 -1.89 -8.91
CA ARG A 367 0.99 -1.29 -7.74
C ARG A 367 -0.34 -1.95 -7.46
N ALA A 368 -0.45 -2.49 -6.26
CA ALA A 368 -1.59 -3.23 -5.78
C ALA A 368 -2.54 -2.34 -4.97
N GLY A 369 -3.85 -2.56 -5.13
CA GLY A 369 -4.88 -1.91 -4.34
C GLY A 369 -6.27 -2.39 -4.75
N ASP A 370 -7.20 -2.50 -3.81
CA ASP A 370 -8.59 -2.90 -4.09
C ASP A 370 -9.43 -1.63 -4.30
N CYS A 371 -9.60 -1.21 -5.56
CA CYS A 371 -10.18 0.09 -5.88
C CYS A 371 -11.71 0.07 -5.97
N ASP A 372 -12.32 -1.10 -6.19
CA ASP A 372 -13.77 -1.30 -6.19
C ASP A 372 -14.31 -1.91 -4.87
N ARG A 373 -13.40 -2.18 -3.93
CA ARG A 373 -13.62 -2.68 -2.58
C ARG A 373 -14.24 -4.06 -2.53
N ASP A 374 -14.07 -4.89 -3.55
CA ASP A 374 -14.75 -6.19 -3.62
C ASP A 374 -14.10 -7.29 -2.75
N GLY A 375 -12.94 -6.99 -2.15
CA GLY A 375 -12.17 -7.88 -1.30
C GLY A 375 -11.16 -8.75 -2.06
N TYR A 376 -10.83 -8.38 -3.30
CA TYR A 376 -9.73 -8.90 -4.10
C TYR A 376 -8.82 -7.74 -4.53
N VAL A 377 -7.52 -7.99 -4.61
CA VAL A 377 -6.56 -6.93 -4.92
C VAL A 377 -6.48 -6.70 -6.43
N ASP A 378 -6.67 -5.45 -6.87
CA ASP A 378 -6.44 -5.01 -8.26
C ASP A 378 -4.99 -4.57 -8.46
N LEU A 379 -4.58 -4.52 -9.74
CA LEU A 379 -3.28 -4.01 -10.15
C LEU A 379 -3.43 -2.80 -11.06
N LEU A 380 -2.77 -1.70 -10.69
CA LEU A 380 -2.63 -0.53 -11.53
C LEU A 380 -1.31 -0.63 -12.30
N VAL A 381 -1.41 -0.54 -13.62
CA VAL A 381 -0.25 -0.64 -14.51
C VAL A 381 -0.18 0.56 -15.46
N PRO A 382 1.01 1.19 -15.64
CA PRO A 382 1.15 2.22 -16.67
C PRO A 382 1.08 1.60 -18.07
N SER A 383 0.73 2.35 -19.09
CA SER A 383 0.90 1.86 -20.47
C SER A 383 1.16 2.99 -21.44
N THR A 384 1.71 2.67 -22.61
CA THR A 384 1.84 3.59 -23.74
C THR A 384 0.52 4.24 -24.16
N ARG A 385 -0.64 3.63 -23.85
CA ARG A 385 -1.98 4.15 -24.14
C ARG A 385 -2.63 4.84 -22.93
N GLY A 386 -1.93 4.97 -21.81
CA GLY A 386 -2.46 5.47 -20.54
C GLY A 386 -2.53 4.40 -19.45
N PRO A 387 -2.82 4.78 -18.21
CA PRO A 387 -2.95 3.83 -17.10
C PRO A 387 -4.07 2.80 -17.35
N LEU A 388 -3.78 1.54 -17.05
CA LEU A 388 -4.73 0.44 -17.09
C LEU A 388 -4.94 -0.12 -15.69
N LEU A 389 -6.17 -0.53 -15.43
CA LEU A 389 -6.56 -1.21 -14.22
C LEU A 389 -6.82 -2.69 -14.55
N ILE A 390 -6.04 -3.59 -13.95
CA ILE A 390 -6.26 -5.03 -14.01
C ILE A 390 -7.02 -5.42 -12.76
N GLN A 391 -8.32 -5.67 -12.89
CA GLN A 391 -9.20 -5.97 -11.76
C GLN A 391 -9.24 -7.45 -11.47
N SER A 392 -9.10 -7.81 -10.19
CA SER A 392 -9.23 -9.19 -9.72
C SER A 392 -10.63 -9.43 -9.18
N ALA A 393 -11.22 -10.58 -9.49
CA ALA A 393 -12.54 -10.94 -8.98
C ALA A 393 -12.69 -12.45 -8.76
N ALA A 394 -13.62 -12.83 -7.90
CA ALA A 394 -14.00 -14.23 -7.69
C ALA A 394 -14.64 -14.84 -8.95
N ASN A 395 -14.27 -16.08 -9.27
CA ASN A 395 -14.85 -16.88 -10.36
C ASN A 395 -15.09 -18.33 -9.85
N PRO A 396 -16.11 -19.09 -10.32
CA PRO A 396 -16.30 -20.48 -9.86
C PRO A 396 -15.09 -21.40 -10.09
N ASN A 397 -14.21 -21.06 -11.03
CA ASN A 397 -12.99 -21.80 -11.35
C ASN A 397 -11.71 -21.21 -10.72
N GLY A 398 -11.82 -20.23 -9.81
CA GLY A 398 -10.68 -19.57 -9.17
C GLY A 398 -10.78 -18.05 -9.23
N THR A 399 -9.68 -17.39 -9.55
CA THR A 399 -9.62 -15.93 -9.69
C THR A 399 -9.71 -15.54 -11.16
N PHE A 400 -10.49 -14.50 -11.47
CA PHE A 400 -10.57 -13.90 -12.79
C PHE A 400 -9.84 -12.55 -12.78
N LEU A 401 -9.08 -12.27 -13.84
CA LEU A 401 -8.43 -10.98 -14.07
C LEU A 401 -9.07 -10.32 -15.29
N GLY A 402 -9.72 -9.18 -15.09
CA GLY A 402 -10.22 -8.29 -16.14
C GLY A 402 -9.30 -7.09 -16.32
N CYS A 403 -9.38 -6.38 -17.44
CA CYS A 403 -8.61 -5.16 -17.64
C CYS A 403 -9.48 -4.04 -18.22
N THR A 404 -9.30 -2.83 -17.71
CA THR A 404 -10.01 -1.64 -18.18
C THR A 404 -9.05 -0.46 -18.28
N PRO A 405 -9.18 0.39 -19.32
CA PRO A 405 -8.48 1.66 -19.36
C PRO A 405 -9.08 2.58 -18.30
N VAL A 406 -8.24 3.35 -17.61
CA VAL A 406 -8.72 4.35 -16.66
C VAL A 406 -9.32 5.54 -17.39
N ASP A 407 -8.84 5.87 -18.59
CA ASP A 407 -9.38 6.99 -19.37
C ASP A 407 -9.86 6.49 -20.73
N ASP A 408 -11.19 6.32 -20.85
CA ASP A 408 -11.84 5.84 -22.06
C ASP A 408 -11.56 6.74 -23.27
N ALA A 409 -11.29 8.03 -23.07
CA ALA A 409 -10.97 8.94 -24.17
C ALA A 409 -9.59 8.65 -24.81
N LEU A 410 -8.76 7.83 -24.16
CA LEU A 410 -7.47 7.34 -24.65
C LEU A 410 -7.59 6.03 -25.45
N THR A 411 -8.78 5.44 -25.50
CA THR A 411 -9.07 4.20 -26.27
C THR A 411 -9.35 4.45 -27.75
N ASP A 412 -9.64 5.70 -28.14
CA ASP A 412 -10.11 6.08 -29.47
C ASP A 412 -9.05 5.91 -30.58
N HIS A 413 -9.44 5.21 -31.64
CA HIS A 413 -8.70 4.89 -32.87
C HIS A 413 -8.23 6.10 -33.70
N SER A 414 -8.82 7.28 -33.52
CA SER A 414 -8.56 8.45 -34.37
C SER A 414 -7.43 9.37 -33.87
N LYS A 415 -7.09 9.28 -32.58
CA LYS A 415 -6.09 10.13 -31.95
C LYS A 415 -4.69 9.52 -32.06
N LYS A 416 -3.96 9.93 -33.11
CA LYS A 416 -2.51 9.67 -33.28
C LYS A 416 -1.64 10.55 -32.37
N GLN A 417 -2.10 10.90 -31.17
CA GLN A 417 -1.34 11.77 -30.28
C GLN A 417 -0.46 10.89 -29.40
N SER A 418 0.86 11.04 -29.51
CA SER A 418 1.80 10.50 -28.53
C SER A 418 1.59 11.28 -27.23
N LEU A 419 0.72 10.77 -26.37
CA LEU A 419 0.61 11.28 -25.02
C LEU A 419 1.81 10.76 -24.21
N PRO A 420 2.35 11.54 -23.28
CA PRO A 420 3.62 11.25 -22.60
C PRO A 420 3.50 10.16 -21.52
N PHE A 421 2.55 9.23 -21.68
CA PHE A 421 2.34 8.13 -20.74
C PHE A 421 3.51 7.16 -20.68
N GLY A 422 4.39 7.18 -21.68
CA GLY A 422 5.64 6.42 -21.70
C GLY A 422 6.62 6.77 -20.57
N SER A 423 6.34 7.78 -19.75
CA SER A 423 7.09 8.08 -18.52
C SER A 423 6.20 8.21 -17.28
N ALA A 424 4.93 7.83 -17.40
CA ALA A 424 3.95 7.94 -16.33
C ALA A 424 4.16 6.84 -15.28
N THR A 425 4.08 7.27 -14.04
CA THR A 425 4.12 6.45 -12.84
C THR A 425 2.74 6.55 -12.19
N ALA A 426 1.90 5.52 -12.40
CA ALA A 426 0.52 5.49 -11.91
C ALA A 426 0.43 4.79 -10.56
N PHE A 427 -0.17 5.41 -9.54
CA PHE A 427 -0.31 4.85 -8.19
C PHE A 427 -1.66 5.16 -7.55
N PHE A 428 -2.04 4.33 -6.58
CA PHE A 428 -3.25 4.55 -5.78
C PHE A 428 -2.98 5.51 -4.62
N ALA A 429 -3.90 6.43 -4.36
CA ALA A 429 -3.86 7.34 -3.23
C ALA A 429 -5.27 7.68 -2.73
N THR A 430 -5.38 8.08 -1.46
CA THR A 430 -6.66 8.50 -0.87
C THR A 430 -6.71 10.04 -0.78
N ILE A 431 -7.38 10.73 -1.70
CA ILE A 431 -7.25 12.20 -1.84
C ILE A 431 -8.30 12.98 -1.06
N SER A 432 -9.45 12.36 -0.77
CA SER A 432 -10.62 13.05 -0.18
C SER A 432 -11.11 12.46 1.14
N GLY A 433 -10.38 11.49 1.72
CA GLY A 433 -10.80 10.80 2.95
C GLY A 433 -12.09 9.98 2.79
N LYS A 434 -12.59 9.81 1.57
CA LYS A 434 -13.83 9.06 1.27
C LYS A 434 -13.67 7.54 1.30
N GLY A 435 -12.61 7.04 1.96
CA GLY A 435 -12.31 5.62 2.01
C GLY A 435 -12.19 4.97 0.64
N GLN A 436 -11.72 5.70 -0.37
CA GLN A 436 -11.64 5.25 -1.76
C GLN A 436 -10.20 5.40 -2.25
N LEU A 437 -9.77 4.47 -3.09
CA LEU A 437 -8.52 4.59 -3.82
C LEU A 437 -8.77 5.38 -5.12
N ASP A 438 -8.17 6.56 -5.19
CA ASP A 438 -8.07 7.38 -6.40
C ASP A 438 -6.76 7.05 -7.12
N ILE A 439 -6.65 7.41 -8.40
CA ILE A 439 -5.45 7.15 -9.21
C ILE A 439 -4.72 8.46 -9.48
N VAL A 440 -3.43 8.49 -9.17
CA VAL A 440 -2.55 9.62 -9.44
C VAL A 440 -1.47 9.21 -10.43
N LEU A 441 -1.21 10.08 -11.42
CA LEU A 441 -0.11 9.95 -12.36
C LEU A 441 0.94 11.01 -12.04
N THR A 442 2.17 10.58 -11.80
CA THR A 442 3.35 11.44 -11.77
C THR A 442 4.31 11.04 -12.89
N TYR A 443 5.27 11.90 -13.22
CA TYR A 443 6.15 11.72 -14.37
C TYR A 443 7.58 12.02 -13.97
N HIS A 444 8.46 11.05 -14.18
CA HIS A 444 9.89 11.15 -13.84
C HIS A 444 10.77 11.15 -15.10
N GLY A 445 10.19 11.22 -16.29
CA GLY A 445 10.96 11.30 -17.54
C GLY A 445 11.56 12.69 -17.79
N SER A 446 12.29 12.81 -18.91
CA SER A 446 12.81 14.09 -19.40
C SER A 446 11.71 15.08 -19.81
N GLU A 447 10.52 14.57 -20.12
CA GLU A 447 9.37 15.41 -20.46
C GLU A 447 8.69 15.93 -19.19
N VAL A 448 8.47 17.24 -19.19
CA VAL A 448 7.85 17.96 -18.07
C VAL A 448 6.34 17.88 -18.23
N VAL A 449 5.72 16.96 -17.49
CA VAL A 449 4.27 16.73 -17.53
C VAL A 449 3.68 16.99 -16.14
N PRO A 450 2.60 17.80 -16.04
CA PRO A 450 1.90 17.98 -14.78
C PRO A 450 1.32 16.67 -14.24
N LEU A 451 1.30 16.54 -12.92
CA LEU A 451 0.59 15.46 -12.24
C LEU A 451 -0.89 15.45 -12.64
N THR A 452 -1.47 14.26 -12.76
CA THR A 452 -2.89 14.06 -13.08
C THR A 452 -3.57 13.22 -12.01
N LEU A 453 -4.78 13.60 -11.60
CA LEU A 453 -5.64 12.86 -10.68
C LEU A 453 -6.89 12.35 -11.41
N TYR A 454 -7.14 11.05 -11.31
CA TYR A 454 -8.39 10.41 -11.67
C TYR A 454 -9.14 9.97 -10.41
N VAL A 455 -10.36 10.49 -10.23
CA VAL A 455 -11.26 10.10 -9.15
C VAL A 455 -12.27 9.10 -9.70
N SER A 456 -12.49 8.01 -8.97
CA SER A 456 -13.47 7.00 -9.39
C SER A 456 -14.89 7.38 -8.97
N HIS A 457 -15.84 7.16 -9.87
CA HIS A 457 -17.27 7.27 -9.65
C HIS A 457 -17.93 5.92 -9.87
N THR A 458 -17.69 4.97 -8.97
CA THR A 458 -18.32 3.64 -9.03
C THR A 458 -19.51 3.55 -8.08
N PRO A 459 -20.74 3.30 -8.58
CA PRO A 459 -21.93 3.16 -7.72
C PRO A 459 -21.84 2.00 -6.72
N SER A 460 -21.07 0.94 -7.01
CA SER A 460 -20.90 -0.22 -6.12
C SER A 460 -20.16 0.11 -4.83
N LEU A 461 -19.38 1.19 -4.79
CA LEU A 461 -18.61 1.61 -3.61
C LEU A 461 -19.49 1.97 -2.42
N GLU A 462 -20.75 2.34 -2.63
CA GLU A 462 -21.70 2.57 -1.54
C GLU A 462 -22.16 1.27 -0.86
N GLN A 463 -22.04 0.14 -1.56
CA GLN A 463 -22.48 -1.17 -1.09
C GLN A 463 -21.32 -2.03 -0.59
N ASN A 464 -20.11 -1.78 -1.10
CA ASN A 464 -18.89 -2.45 -0.70
C ASN A 464 -18.21 -1.70 0.45
N TYR A 465 -17.92 -2.42 1.51
CA TYR A 465 -17.31 -1.86 2.71
C TYR A 465 -15.78 -1.89 2.61
N PHE A 466 -15.11 -1.09 3.43
CA PHE A 466 -13.65 -1.09 3.54
C PHE A 466 -13.20 -1.03 4.99
N LEU A 467 -11.91 -1.28 5.21
CA LEU A 467 -11.20 -0.97 6.44
C LEU A 467 -9.89 -0.28 6.05
N THR A 468 -9.49 0.75 6.79
CA THR A 468 -8.10 1.20 6.74
C THR A 468 -7.41 0.91 8.06
N GLY A 469 -6.14 0.51 7.98
CA GLY A 469 -5.32 0.16 9.12
C GLY A 469 -4.01 0.91 9.10
N SER A 470 -3.62 1.45 10.26
CA SER A 470 -2.26 1.93 10.45
C SER A 470 -1.70 1.54 11.82
N ALA A 471 -0.50 0.96 11.83
CA ALA A 471 0.26 0.72 13.05
C ALA A 471 1.24 1.87 13.26
N LEU A 472 1.10 2.53 14.41
CA LEU A 472 1.85 3.71 14.79
C LEU A 472 3.01 3.34 15.71
N ASN A 473 4.16 3.98 15.55
CA ASN A 473 5.40 3.59 16.24
C ASN A 473 5.38 3.81 17.77
N GLY A 474 4.40 4.58 18.28
CA GLY A 474 4.14 4.80 19.69
C GLY A 474 5.06 5.80 20.41
N VAL A 475 5.94 6.52 19.71
CA VAL A 475 6.88 7.47 20.34
C VAL A 475 6.24 8.86 20.54
N GLY A 476 5.48 9.32 19.55
CA GLY A 476 4.94 10.67 19.48
C GLY A 476 4.04 11.07 20.65
N THR A 477 3.89 12.39 20.84
CA THR A 477 2.98 12.98 21.83
C THR A 477 1.64 13.36 21.20
N GLY A 478 0.52 13.06 21.88
CA GLY A 478 -0.83 13.36 21.39
C GLY A 478 -1.51 12.15 20.75
N ASP A 479 -2.43 12.39 19.83
CA ASP A 479 -3.01 11.36 18.95
C ASP A 479 -2.34 11.45 17.57
N PRO A 480 -1.14 10.86 17.33
CA PRO A 480 -0.59 10.85 15.98
C PRO A 480 -1.32 9.88 15.05
N TRP A 481 -1.65 10.37 13.85
CA TRP A 481 -2.24 9.62 12.75
C TRP A 481 -1.22 9.29 11.64
N GLY A 482 -0.13 10.05 11.55
CA GLY A 482 0.88 9.93 10.50
C GLY A 482 2.15 9.18 10.93
N LEU A 483 2.37 8.98 12.24
CA LEU A 483 3.61 8.39 12.77
C LEU A 483 3.60 6.85 12.72
N TYR A 484 3.61 6.29 11.51
CA TYR A 484 3.53 4.85 11.29
C TYR A 484 4.84 4.12 11.57
N GLN A 485 4.73 2.80 11.73
CA GLN A 485 5.85 1.85 11.83
C GLN A 485 6.03 1.10 10.50
N PRO A 486 7.15 1.31 9.78
CA PRO A 486 7.49 0.49 8.63
C PRO A 486 7.54 -1.00 8.98
N SER A 487 7.19 -1.85 8.03
CA SER A 487 7.19 -3.32 8.13
C SER A 487 6.25 -3.91 9.20
N ALA A 488 5.32 -3.12 9.74
CA ALA A 488 4.27 -3.65 10.60
C ALA A 488 3.24 -4.44 9.80
N VAL A 489 2.90 -5.65 10.26
CA VAL A 489 2.00 -6.57 9.58
C VAL A 489 0.63 -6.53 10.23
N HIS A 490 -0.41 -6.36 9.42
CA HIS A 490 -1.81 -6.39 9.81
C HIS A 490 -2.47 -7.66 9.31
N ARG A 491 -3.30 -8.30 10.14
CA ARG A 491 -4.14 -9.43 9.76
C ARG A 491 -5.49 -9.36 10.44
N PHE A 492 -6.55 -9.76 9.73
CA PHE A 492 -7.89 -9.86 10.29
C PHE A 492 -8.80 -10.71 9.40
N GLY A 493 -9.93 -11.13 9.97
CA GLY A 493 -10.95 -11.86 9.24
C GLY A 493 -12.33 -11.20 9.29
N TRP A 494 -13.19 -11.55 8.35
CA TRP A 494 -14.61 -11.17 8.37
C TRP A 494 -15.44 -12.26 7.68
N ASN A 495 -16.76 -12.11 7.65
CA ASN A 495 -17.64 -12.99 6.88
C ASN A 495 -18.32 -12.19 5.76
N ASP A 496 -18.33 -12.74 4.56
CA ASP A 496 -19.06 -12.13 3.44
C ASP A 496 -20.59 -12.36 3.55
N ILE A 497 -21.36 -11.84 2.60
CA ILE A 497 -22.82 -12.03 2.54
C ILE A 497 -23.26 -13.49 2.41
N THR A 498 -22.37 -14.41 2.03
CA THR A 498 -22.63 -15.85 1.93
C THR A 498 -22.21 -16.63 3.17
N MET A 499 -21.83 -15.93 4.25
CA MET A 499 -21.27 -16.51 5.48
C MET A 499 -19.94 -17.25 5.26
N LYS A 500 -19.23 -16.97 4.16
CA LYS A 500 -17.87 -17.49 3.96
C LYS A 500 -16.89 -16.62 4.74
N LYS A 501 -16.03 -17.26 5.54
CA LYS A 501 -14.94 -16.57 6.23
C LYS A 501 -13.91 -16.09 5.21
N ARG A 502 -13.55 -14.82 5.29
CA ARG A 502 -12.54 -14.13 4.49
C ARG A 502 -11.43 -13.65 5.41
N TRP A 503 -10.25 -13.50 4.84
CA TRP A 503 -9.06 -13.02 5.53
C TRP A 503 -8.40 -11.96 4.68
N ALA A 504 -7.74 -11.01 5.33
CA ALA A 504 -6.88 -10.04 4.69
C ALA A 504 -5.60 -9.92 5.51
N TYR A 505 -4.52 -9.63 4.79
CA TYR A 505 -3.24 -9.28 5.36
C TYR A 505 -2.70 -8.02 4.67
N GLY A 506 -1.78 -7.31 5.31
CA GLY A 506 -0.99 -6.30 4.64
C GLY A 506 0.18 -5.82 5.50
N SER A 507 1.28 -5.49 4.84
CA SER A 507 2.51 -5.00 5.47
C SER A 507 2.70 -3.52 5.17
N GLN A 508 2.79 -2.68 6.20
CA GLN A 508 2.99 -1.24 6.02
C GLN A 508 4.36 -0.97 5.39
N MET A 509 4.39 -0.17 4.32
CA MET A 509 5.61 0.10 3.57
C MET A 509 6.37 -1.18 3.19
N SER A 510 5.66 -2.18 2.65
CA SER A 510 6.29 -3.42 2.17
C SER A 510 7.37 -3.16 1.13
N ARG A 511 7.38 -2.00 0.50
CA ARG A 511 8.43 -1.58 -0.43
C ARG A 511 8.62 -0.07 -0.41
N SER A 512 9.87 0.39 -0.52
CA SER A 512 10.20 1.81 -0.75
C SER A 512 11.04 2.07 -2.02
N GLN A 513 11.56 1.02 -2.65
CA GLN A 513 12.30 1.11 -3.92
C GLN A 513 11.39 1.43 -5.11
N GLY A 514 11.96 2.03 -6.16
CA GLY A 514 11.26 2.23 -7.44
C GLY A 514 10.17 3.30 -7.39
N HIS A 515 10.25 4.23 -6.44
CA HIS A 515 9.13 5.12 -6.09
C HIS A 515 7.88 4.28 -5.81
N ALA A 516 7.94 3.41 -4.80
CA ALA A 516 6.85 2.47 -4.51
C ALA A 516 5.51 3.21 -4.35
N LEU A 517 5.53 4.44 -3.81
CA LEU A 517 4.38 5.33 -3.67
C LEU A 517 3.23 4.65 -2.90
N GLN A 518 3.60 3.85 -1.90
CA GLN A 518 2.66 3.22 -1.00
C GLN A 518 2.13 4.27 -0.01
N SER A 519 0.82 4.21 0.25
CA SER A 519 0.22 4.99 1.33
C SER A 519 0.76 4.51 2.69
N PRO A 520 0.98 5.43 3.65
CA PRO A 520 1.35 5.05 5.02
C PRO A 520 0.25 4.25 5.74
N GLN A 521 -1.00 4.37 5.28
CA GLN A 521 -2.12 3.59 5.76
C GLN A 521 -2.47 2.50 4.75
N LEU A 522 -2.71 1.28 5.25
CA LEU A 522 -3.19 0.17 4.45
C LEU A 522 -4.68 0.32 4.18
N PHE A 523 -5.09 -0.02 2.97
CA PHE A 523 -6.47 -0.01 2.52
C PHE A 523 -6.94 -1.42 2.18
N PHE A 524 -8.04 -1.85 2.78
CA PHE A 524 -8.63 -3.17 2.57
C PHE A 524 -10.08 -3.01 2.12
N GLY A 525 -10.43 -3.49 0.93
CA GLY A 525 -11.83 -3.71 0.59
C GLY A 525 -12.34 -4.98 1.26
N LEU A 526 -13.59 -4.94 1.71
CA LEU A 526 -14.24 -6.04 2.43
C LEU A 526 -15.38 -6.68 1.61
N GLY A 527 -15.66 -6.12 0.44
CA GLY A 527 -16.85 -6.42 -0.33
C GLY A 527 -18.12 -6.09 0.43
N ARG A 528 -19.21 -6.73 0.00
CA ARG A 528 -20.45 -6.71 0.78
C ARG A 528 -20.29 -7.64 1.98
N THR A 529 -20.58 -7.12 3.18
CA THR A 529 -20.57 -7.89 4.42
C THR A 529 -21.66 -7.41 5.36
N PHE A 530 -22.24 -8.32 6.15
CA PHE A 530 -23.08 -8.00 7.32
C PHE A 530 -22.33 -8.24 8.64
N SER A 531 -21.05 -8.62 8.57
CA SER A 531 -20.24 -9.03 9.70
C SER A 531 -19.34 -7.89 10.15
N TYR A 532 -18.95 -7.93 11.43
CA TYR A 532 -17.84 -7.14 11.92
C TYR A 532 -16.51 -7.75 11.48
N VAL A 533 -15.48 -6.93 11.42
CA VAL A 533 -14.10 -7.41 11.33
C VAL A 533 -13.71 -8.01 12.67
N GLN A 534 -13.09 -9.18 12.62
CA GLN A 534 -12.77 -10.04 13.76
C GLN A 534 -11.29 -10.34 13.79
N GLU A 535 -10.78 -10.63 14.98
CA GLU A 535 -9.41 -11.12 15.18
C GLU A 535 -8.35 -10.16 14.60
N TYR A 536 -8.62 -8.85 14.63
CA TYR A 536 -7.67 -7.86 14.16
C TYR A 536 -6.37 -7.99 14.96
N THR A 537 -5.28 -8.16 14.24
CA THR A 537 -3.97 -8.46 14.80
C THR A 537 -2.94 -7.60 14.11
N VAL A 538 -2.04 -7.02 14.89
CA VAL A 538 -0.89 -6.27 14.40
C VAL A 538 0.36 -6.86 15.02
N GLY A 539 1.38 -7.09 14.19
CA GLY A 539 2.67 -7.62 14.62
C GLY A 539 3.85 -6.87 14.01
N ILE A 540 4.97 -6.94 14.72
CA ILE A 540 6.27 -6.38 14.32
C ILE A 540 7.39 -7.34 14.73
N LEU A 541 8.56 -7.18 14.12
CA LEU A 541 9.81 -7.73 14.65
C LEU A 541 10.31 -6.85 15.81
N PHE A 542 10.58 -7.48 16.96
CA PHE A 542 11.23 -6.82 18.09
C PHE A 542 12.31 -7.74 18.69
N ARG A 543 13.58 -7.34 18.59
CA ARG A 543 14.75 -8.11 19.06
C ARG A 543 14.76 -9.56 18.56
N LYS A 544 14.58 -9.74 17.24
CA LYS A 544 14.53 -11.05 16.57
C LYS A 544 13.38 -11.97 16.99
N ASP A 545 12.38 -11.45 17.71
CA ASP A 545 11.16 -12.18 18.06
C ASP A 545 9.92 -11.48 17.47
N ALA A 546 8.86 -12.27 17.24
CA ALA A 546 7.55 -11.75 16.88
C ALA A 546 6.89 -11.11 18.10
N LEU A 547 6.53 -9.83 17.97
CA LEU A 547 5.73 -9.13 18.96
C LEU A 547 4.43 -8.67 18.32
N TYR A 548 3.31 -9.25 18.75
CA TYR A 548 2.00 -8.96 18.17
C TYR A 548 0.92 -8.86 19.25
N HIS A 549 -0.10 -8.07 18.96
CA HIS A 549 -1.31 -8.02 19.79
C HIS A 549 -2.54 -8.28 18.93
N ARG A 550 -3.45 -9.10 19.47
CA ARG A 550 -4.74 -9.41 18.84
C ARG A 550 -5.86 -8.86 19.69
N TRP A 551 -6.75 -8.10 19.05
CA TRP A 551 -7.97 -7.61 19.66
C TRP A 551 -9.12 -8.57 19.36
N SER A 552 -9.82 -9.00 20.43
CA SER A 552 -11.07 -9.75 20.32
C SER A 552 -12.28 -8.85 20.00
N ALA A 553 -12.05 -7.53 19.91
CA ALA A 553 -13.10 -6.56 19.62
C ALA A 553 -13.54 -6.68 18.16
N ASN A 554 -14.85 -6.66 17.96
CA ASN A 554 -15.47 -6.63 16.65
C ASN A 554 -15.39 -5.21 16.10
N LEU A 555 -14.63 -5.00 15.03
CA LEU A 555 -14.46 -3.68 14.41
C LEU A 555 -15.54 -3.45 13.37
N VAL A 556 -16.03 -2.21 13.34
CA VAL A 556 -17.08 -1.79 12.40
C VAL A 556 -16.43 -1.54 11.03
N PRO A 557 -16.95 -2.11 9.94
CA PRO A 557 -16.54 -1.72 8.59
C PRO A 557 -16.73 -0.22 8.32
N ASN A 558 -16.12 0.30 7.25
CA ASN A 558 -16.04 1.73 6.90
C ASN A 558 -15.40 2.58 8.02
N SER A 559 -14.29 2.09 8.56
CA SER A 559 -13.57 2.77 9.62
C SER A 559 -12.07 2.87 9.35
N HIS A 560 -11.45 3.85 10.01
CA HIS A 560 -10.02 4.01 10.14
C HIS A 560 -9.58 3.47 11.50
N VAL A 561 -8.63 2.54 11.48
CA VAL A 561 -8.15 1.86 12.68
C VAL A 561 -6.67 2.16 12.86
N PHE A 562 -6.34 2.69 14.04
CA PHE A 562 -4.98 3.03 14.43
C PHE A 562 -4.54 2.16 15.58
N THR A 563 -3.41 1.48 15.42
CA THR A 563 -2.78 0.70 16.47
C THR A 563 -1.67 1.52 17.09
N TRP A 564 -1.85 1.90 18.35
CA TRP A 564 -0.88 2.65 19.14
C TRP A 564 0.07 1.69 19.86
N MET A 565 1.29 1.53 19.33
CA MET A 565 2.27 0.57 19.86
C MET A 565 3.12 1.14 20.99
N GLN A 566 2.46 1.50 22.11
CA GLN A 566 3.15 2.05 23.29
C GLN A 566 2.69 1.41 24.61
N PRO A 567 3.63 0.91 25.44
CA PRO A 567 5.06 0.77 25.18
C PRO A 567 5.34 -0.25 24.06
N LEU A 568 6.35 0.01 23.23
CA LEU A 568 6.66 -0.85 22.07
C LEU A 568 6.92 -2.30 22.52
N ALA A 569 7.73 -2.48 23.56
CA ALA A 569 8.12 -3.80 24.07
C ALA A 569 7.01 -4.58 24.81
N SER A 570 5.77 -4.09 24.85
CA SER A 570 4.66 -4.72 25.58
C SER A 570 3.38 -4.71 24.75
N ALA A 571 3.30 -5.64 23.79
CA ALA A 571 2.16 -5.80 22.89
C ALA A 571 0.79 -5.82 23.60
N ASP A 572 0.68 -6.48 24.75
CA ASP A 572 -0.57 -6.55 25.52
C ASP A 572 -1.10 -5.19 26.02
N ARG A 573 -0.27 -4.14 25.97
CA ARG A 573 -0.66 -2.77 26.33
C ARG A 573 -0.93 -1.88 25.12
N TRP A 574 -0.71 -2.38 23.91
CA TRP A 574 -1.02 -1.66 22.70
C TRP A 574 -2.51 -1.38 22.63
N ARG A 575 -2.84 -0.19 22.14
CA ARG A 575 -4.23 0.28 22.10
C ARG A 575 -4.69 0.32 20.66
N LEU A 576 -5.96 -0.02 20.46
CA LEU A 576 -6.63 0.11 19.17
C LEU A 576 -7.61 1.28 19.26
N GLN A 577 -7.46 2.24 18.37
CA GLN A 577 -8.38 3.36 18.21
C GLN A 577 -9.12 3.19 16.89
N LEU A 578 -10.44 3.37 16.92
CA LEU A 578 -11.30 3.26 15.75
C LEU A 578 -12.01 4.59 15.53
N TYR A 579 -11.95 5.08 14.29
CA TYR A 579 -12.64 6.28 13.83
C TYR A 579 -13.56 5.91 12.68
N LEU A 580 -14.80 6.39 12.70
CA LEU A 580 -15.74 6.16 11.60
C LEU A 580 -15.36 7.07 10.43
N ALA A 581 -15.09 6.49 9.26
CA ALA A 581 -14.68 7.23 8.08
C ALA A 581 -15.77 8.19 7.59
N PHE A 582 -17.02 7.75 7.71
CA PHE A 582 -18.19 8.52 7.33
C PHE A 582 -19.17 8.61 8.47
N ALA A 583 -19.30 9.81 9.01
CA ALA A 583 -20.49 10.21 9.73
C ALA A 583 -21.19 11.30 8.91
N THR A 584 -21.55 10.97 7.65
CA THR A 584 -22.28 11.85 6.72
C THR A 584 -23.54 12.44 7.38
N TYR A 585 -24.10 11.69 8.34
CA TYR A 585 -25.27 12.07 9.11
C TYR A 585 -24.93 12.43 10.57
N LYS A 586 -23.69 12.79 10.93
CA LYS A 586 -23.37 13.14 12.33
C LYS A 586 -24.26 14.26 12.84
N GLU A 587 -24.44 15.31 12.03
CA GLU A 587 -25.27 16.46 12.39
C GLU A 587 -26.74 16.04 12.47
N LEU A 588 -27.21 15.25 11.51
CA LEU A 588 -28.58 14.73 11.52
C LEU A 588 -28.83 13.80 12.71
N LEU A 589 -27.86 12.94 13.05
CA LEU A 589 -27.92 12.05 14.20
C LEU A 589 -27.98 12.84 15.50
N LEU A 590 -27.16 13.89 15.65
CA LEU A 590 -27.19 14.78 16.80
C LEU A 590 -28.52 15.53 16.91
N ILE A 591 -29.07 15.99 15.77
CA ILE A 591 -30.40 16.62 15.70
C ILE A 591 -31.49 15.63 16.12
N VAL A 592 -31.50 14.41 15.55
CA VAL A 592 -32.48 13.37 15.89
C VAL A 592 -32.35 12.95 17.35
N LEU A 593 -31.14 12.72 17.84
CA LEU A 593 -30.89 12.38 19.24
C LEU A 593 -31.34 13.50 20.18
N GLY A 594 -30.99 14.75 19.88
CA GLY A 594 -31.38 15.92 20.65
C GLY A 594 -32.89 16.11 20.69
N THR A 595 -33.57 16.00 19.54
CA THR A 595 -35.04 16.11 19.46
C THR A 595 -35.74 14.99 20.23
N VAL A 596 -35.26 13.75 20.16
CA VAL A 596 -35.79 12.63 20.94
C VAL A 596 -35.59 12.85 22.45
N LEU A 597 -34.39 13.25 22.88
CA LEU A 597 -34.08 13.51 24.29
C LEU A 597 -34.92 14.65 24.86
N VAL A 598 -35.10 15.74 24.12
CA VAL A 598 -35.96 16.87 24.54
C VAL A 598 -37.41 16.42 24.64
N SER A 599 -37.90 15.67 23.66
CA SER A 599 -39.30 15.18 23.64
C SER A 599 -39.60 14.29 24.85
N VAL A 600 -38.71 13.33 25.13
CA VAL A 600 -38.83 12.43 26.29
C VAL A 600 -38.65 13.20 27.60
N GLY A 601 -37.67 14.10 27.68
CA GLY A 601 -37.40 14.90 28.86
C GLY A 601 -38.59 15.79 29.25
N LEU A 602 -39.26 16.39 28.26
CA LEU A 602 -40.44 17.23 28.49
C LEU A 602 -41.63 16.40 29.01
N LEU A 603 -41.82 15.18 28.48
CA LEU A 603 -42.83 14.25 28.97
C LEU A 603 -42.56 13.86 30.44
N ILE A 604 -41.32 13.51 30.78
CA ILE A 604 -40.91 13.18 32.15
C ILE A 604 -41.14 14.37 33.08
N ALA A 605 -40.77 15.58 32.68
CA ALA A 605 -40.97 16.78 33.49
C ALA A 605 -42.45 17.07 33.75
N LEU A 606 -43.31 16.90 32.74
CA LEU A 606 -44.76 17.05 32.89
C LEU A 606 -45.36 16.01 33.85
N LEU A 607 -44.94 14.74 33.73
CA LEU A 607 -45.39 13.68 34.62
C LEU A 607 -44.94 13.95 36.06
N ARG A 608 -43.67 14.33 36.25
CA ARG A 608 -43.13 14.68 37.57
C ARG A 608 -43.84 15.88 38.18
N TRP A 609 -44.18 16.89 37.36
CA TRP A 609 -44.94 18.03 37.86
C TRP A 609 -46.36 17.65 38.29
N ARG A 610 -47.02 16.75 37.56
CA ARG A 610 -48.34 16.23 37.95
C ARG A 610 -48.27 15.45 39.25
N GLU A 611 -47.27 14.59 39.41
CA GLU A 611 -47.01 13.83 40.64
C GLU A 611 -46.81 14.78 41.83
N LEU A 612 -45.90 15.76 41.73
CA LEU A 612 -45.65 16.74 42.79
C LEU A 612 -46.90 17.55 43.15
N ARG A 613 -47.73 17.92 42.17
CA ARG A 613 -49.01 18.60 42.44
C ARG A 613 -50.00 17.70 43.16
N GLN A 614 -50.00 16.40 42.87
CA GLN A 614 -50.87 15.44 43.52
C GLN A 614 -50.44 15.21 44.97
N ASP A 615 -49.14 15.03 45.21
CA ASP A 615 -48.57 14.93 46.57
C ASP A 615 -48.91 16.17 47.41
N GLN A 616 -48.79 17.38 46.83
CA GLN A 616 -49.17 18.61 47.52
C GLN A 616 -50.66 18.70 47.86
N ARG A 617 -51.54 18.07 47.07
CA ARG A 617 -52.98 18.00 47.37
C ARG A 617 -53.25 17.00 48.49
N GLU A 618 -52.59 15.84 48.46
CA GLU A 618 -52.71 14.82 49.50
C GLU A 618 -52.15 15.30 50.86
N LEU A 619 -51.05 16.05 50.84
CA LEU A 619 -50.47 16.70 52.03
C LEU A 619 -51.38 17.77 52.67
N LYS A 620 -52.26 18.41 51.89
CA LYS A 620 -53.24 19.38 52.40
C LYS A 620 -54.53 18.72 52.92
N LEU A 621 -54.76 17.46 52.58
CA LEU A 621 -55.92 16.67 52.99
C LEU A 621 -55.64 15.81 54.23
N ARG A 622 -54.36 15.62 54.58
CA ARG A 622 -53.91 15.16 55.90
C ARG A 622 -53.77 16.34 56.84
#